data_AF-A0A3C0HCR1-F1
#
_entry.id   AF-A0A3C0HCR1-F1
#
_cell.length_a   1.000
_cell.length_b   1.000
_cell.length_c   1.000
_cell.angle_alpha   90.00
_cell.angle_beta   90.00
_cell.angle_gamma   90.00
#
_symmetry.space_group_name_H-M   'P 1'
#
loop_
_entity.id
_entity.type
_entity.pdbx_description
1 polymer ?
#
loop_
_entity_poly.entity_id
_entity_poly.type
_entity_poly.pdbx_seq_one_letter_code
_entity_poly.pdbx_strand_id
1 'polypeptide(L)' 'MREFLITTGIIFGVFGISFILINIRHIITGNEFKGTCSSNNPMLKDELGDCSLCGKKADEVCQMPEIETAN' A
#
# COMPACT_ATOMS: atom_id res chain seq x y z
N MET A 1 -6.94 -6.08 -36.22
CA MET A 1 -7.66 -4.99 -35.51
C MET A 1 -8.49 -5.49 -34.33
N ARG A 2 -9.31 -6.53 -34.48
CA ARG A 2 -10.12 -7.11 -33.39
C ARG A 2 -9.28 -7.56 -32.18
N GLU A 3 -8.24 -8.36 -32.41
CA GLU A 3 -7.34 -8.82 -31.33
C GLU A 3 -6.69 -7.65 -30.57
N PHE A 4 -6.20 -6.65 -31.29
CA PHE A 4 -5.62 -5.44 -30.69
C PHE A 4 -6.62 -4.74 -29.76
N LEU A 5 -7.85 -4.52 -30.20
CA LEU A 5 -8.89 -3.89 -29.38
C LEU A 5 -9.25 -4.73 -28.14
N ILE A 6 -9.28 -6.06 -28.28
CA ILE A 6 -9.55 -6.96 -27.16
C ILE A 6 -8.43 -6.87 -26.11
N THR A 7 -7.16 -6.99 -26.53
CA THR A 7 -6.02 -6.89 -25.61
C THR A 7 -5.98 -5.53 -24.92
N THR A 8 -6.16 -4.44 -25.66
CA THR A 8 -6.25 -3.09 -25.10
C THR A 8 -7.39 -2.98 -24.09
N GLY A 9 -8.58 -3.51 -24.42
CA GLY A 9 -9.73 -3.53 -23.52
C GLY A 9 -9.47 -4.29 -22.22
N ILE A 10 -8.81 -5.46 -22.29
CA ILE A 10 -8.44 -6.25 -21.11
C ILE A 10 -7.47 -5.47 -20.23
N ILE A 11 -6.44 -4.85 -20.81
CA ILE A 11 -5.46 -4.06 -20.05
C ILE A 11 -6.17 -2.95 -19.27
N PHE A 12 -6.96 -2.12 -19.94
CA PHE A 12 -7.69 -1.04 -19.26
C PHE A 12 -8.70 -1.55 -18.24
N GLY A 13 -9.38 -2.67 -18.53
CA GLY A 13 -10.29 -3.32 -17.60
C GLY A 13 -9.59 -3.76 -16.31
N VAL A 14 -8.44 -4.42 -16.42
CA VAL A 14 -7.65 -4.86 -15.27
C VAL A 14 -7.15 -3.67 -14.45
N PHE A 15 -6.55 -2.66 -15.10
CA PHE A 15 -6.08 -1.46 -14.40
C PHE A 15 -7.22 -0.72 -13.70
N GLY A 16 -8.38 -0.57 -14.35
CA GLY A 16 -9.57 0.04 -13.76
C GLY A 16 -10.03 -0.70 -12.51
N ILE A 17 -10.11 -2.03 -12.57
CA ILE A 17 -10.44 -2.87 -11.41
C ILE A 17 -9.40 -2.72 -10.30
N SER A 18 -8.10 -2.68 -10.63
CA SER A 18 -7.03 -2.50 -9.63
C SER A 18 -7.18 -1.20 -8.84
N PHE A 19 -7.52 -0.07 -9.48
CA PHE A 19 -7.74 1.20 -8.77
C PHE A 19 -8.91 1.15 -7.79
N ILE A 20 -10.00 0.47 -8.18
CA ILE A 20 -11.15 0.24 -7.30
C ILE A 20 -10.73 -0.61 -6.10
N LEU A 21 -10.01 -1.71 -6.35
CA LEU A 21 -9.60 -2.64 -5.30
C LEU A 21 -8.59 -2.02 -4.31
N ILE A 22 -7.67 -1.18 -4.77
CA ILE A 22 -6.72 -0.46 -3.90
C ILE A 22 -7.48 0.44 -2.89
N ASN A 23 -8.63 0.98 -3.29
CA ASN A 23 -9.45 1.88 -2.48
C ASN A 23 -10.67 1.19 -1.85
N ILE A 24 -10.76 -0.14 -1.88
CA ILE A 24 -11.97 -0.87 -1.47
C ILE A 24 -12.39 -0.58 -0.02
N ARG A 25 -11.40 -0.36 0.87
CA ARG A 25 -11.66 -0.01 2.27
C ARG A 25 -12.36 1.34 2.40
N HIS A 26 -11.98 2.32 1.59
CA HIS A 26 -12.63 3.62 1.54
C HIS A 26 -14.05 3.48 0.98
N ILE A 27 -14.24 2.73 -0.11
CA ILE A 27 -15.55 2.52 -0.75
C ILE A 27 -16.55 1.83 0.20
N ILE A 28 -16.13 0.80 0.94
CA ILE A 28 -17.02 0.01 1.79
C ILE A 28 -17.21 0.66 3.17
N THR A 29 -16.16 1.24 3.75
CA THR A 29 -16.19 1.68 5.17
C THR A 29 -16.12 3.18 5.37
N GLY A 30 -15.87 3.97 4.31
CA GLY A 30 -15.65 5.42 4.38
C GLY A 30 -14.33 5.83 5.05
N ASN A 31 -13.52 4.87 5.50
CA ASN A 31 -12.26 5.16 6.18
C ASN A 31 -11.11 5.35 5.17
N GLU A 32 -10.21 6.27 5.50
CA GLU A 32 -9.00 6.55 4.72
C GLU A 32 -8.07 5.33 4.59
N PHE A 33 -7.35 5.27 3.47
CA PHE A 33 -6.34 4.26 3.21
C PHE A 33 -5.19 4.36 4.23
N LYS A 34 -4.77 3.24 4.82
CA LYS A 34 -3.79 3.19 5.93
C LYS A 34 -2.33 3.04 5.46
N GLY A 35 -2.08 3.27 4.18
CA GLY A 35 -0.78 3.01 3.58
C GLY A 35 -0.57 1.52 3.27
N THR A 36 0.43 1.26 2.43
CA THR A 36 0.97 -0.09 2.25
C THR A 36 2.13 -0.29 3.19
N CYS A 37 2.45 -1.54 3.43
CA CYS A 37 3.66 -1.98 4.08
C CYS A 37 4.94 -1.15 3.75
N SER A 38 5.12 -0.71 2.49
CA SER A 38 6.31 0.02 2.01
C SER A 38 6.26 1.53 2.21
N SER A 39 5.09 2.18 2.22
CA SER A 39 4.91 3.65 2.31
C SER A 39 5.21 4.22 3.69
N ASN A 40 6.08 3.50 4.37
CA ASN A 40 5.83 3.23 5.73
C ASN A 40 7.17 2.86 6.40
N ASN A 41 8.00 1.99 5.80
CA ASN A 41 9.30 1.55 6.33
C ASN A 41 10.08 2.57 7.21
N PRO A 42 10.45 2.26 8.48
CA PRO A 42 11.14 3.21 9.37
C PRO A 42 12.47 3.73 8.81
N MET A 43 13.17 2.97 7.98
CA MET A 43 14.41 3.45 7.32
C MET A 43 14.14 4.46 6.21
N LEU A 44 12.93 4.45 5.65
CA LEU A 44 12.52 5.36 4.58
C LEU A 44 11.54 6.41 5.10
N LYS A 45 11.25 6.45 6.41
CA LYS A 45 10.25 7.36 6.99
C LYS A 45 10.63 8.83 6.80
N ASP A 46 11.91 9.15 6.94
CA ASP A 46 12.40 10.52 6.81
C ASP A 46 12.40 10.99 5.34
N GLU A 47 12.38 10.07 4.37
CA GLU A 47 12.29 10.39 2.94
C GLU A 47 10.87 10.22 2.36
N LEU A 48 10.05 9.31 2.88
CA LEU A 48 8.78 8.86 2.29
C LEU A 48 7.58 8.87 3.24
N GLY A 49 7.75 8.99 4.56
CA GLY A 49 6.66 8.97 5.57
C GLY A 49 6.41 7.63 6.32
N ASP A 50 5.43 7.63 7.24
CA ASP A 50 5.23 6.70 8.40
C ASP A 50 4.82 5.23 8.15
N CYS A 51 5.21 4.20 8.99
CA CYS A 51 5.14 2.68 8.85
C CYS A 51 3.95 1.78 9.24
N SER A 52 3.55 0.82 8.38
CA SER A 52 2.39 -0.10 8.48
C SER A 52 2.76 -1.57 8.23
N LEU A 53 3.99 -1.91 7.82
CA LEU A 53 4.51 -3.30 7.88
C LEU A 53 4.63 -3.84 9.30
N CYS A 54 4.75 -2.91 10.25
CA CYS A 54 5.26 -3.07 11.61
C CYS A 54 4.41 -3.94 12.54
N GLY A 55 3.23 -4.40 12.12
CA GLY A 55 2.27 -5.09 13.01
C GLY A 55 1.62 -4.16 14.04
N LYS A 56 1.54 -2.85 13.74
CA LYS A 56 0.93 -1.86 14.62
C LYS A 56 -0.57 -1.77 14.42
N LYS A 57 -1.29 -1.52 15.53
CA LYS A 57 -2.68 -1.07 15.45
C LYS A 57 -2.71 0.28 14.74
N ALA A 58 -3.86 0.61 14.15
CA ALA A 58 -4.03 1.73 13.23
C ALA A 58 -3.60 3.11 13.76
N ASP A 59 -3.37 3.19 15.07
CA ASP A 59 -3.19 4.36 15.89
C ASP A 59 -1.76 4.47 16.47
N GLU A 60 -0.85 3.56 16.11
CA GLU A 60 0.53 3.55 16.63
C GLU A 60 1.61 3.85 15.58
N VAL A 61 2.67 4.58 15.98
CA VAL A 61 3.87 4.89 15.17
C VAL A 61 4.89 3.74 15.19
N CYS A 62 5.39 3.28 14.04
CA CYS A 62 6.36 2.18 13.94
C CYS A 62 7.68 2.44 14.67
N GLN A 63 8.09 1.46 15.49
CA GLN A 63 9.33 1.49 16.25
C GLN A 63 10.33 0.52 15.64
N MET A 64 11.58 0.93 15.55
CA MET A 64 12.67 0.05 15.12
C MET A 64 13.02 -0.89 16.29
N PRO A 65 13.15 -2.21 16.08
CA PRO A 65 13.51 -3.12 17.16
C PRO A 65 14.90 -2.76 17.71
N GLU A 66 15.07 -2.85 19.03
CA GLU A 66 16.39 -2.72 19.66
C GLU A 66 17.29 -3.83 19.12
N ILE A 67 18.35 -3.44 18.41
CA ILE A 67 19.40 -4.35 17.98
C ILE A 67 20.44 -4.41 19.10
N GLU A 68 20.58 -5.58 19.74
CA GLU A 68 21.78 -5.85 20.53
C GLU A 68 22.97 -5.73 19.58
N THR A 69 23.83 -4.75 19.82
CA THR A 69 25.10 -4.62 19.08
C THR A 69 25.87 -5.92 19.29
N ALA A 70 25.90 -6.77 18.26
CA ALA A 70 26.86 -7.86 18.19
C ALA A 70 28.25 -7.20 18.24
N ASN A 71 28.93 -7.39 19.36
CA ASN A 71 30.27 -6.88 19.63
C ASN A 71 31.26 -7.26 18.52
#